data_AF-A0A2Z4W9Q3-F1
#
_entry.id   AF-A0A2Z4W9Q3-F1
#
_cell.length_a   1.000
_cell.length_b   1.000
_cell.length_c   1.000
_cell.angle_alpha   90.00
_cell.angle_beta   90.00
_cell.angle_gamma   90.00
#
_symmetry.space_group_name_H-M   'P 1'
#
loop_
_entity.id
_entity.type
_entity.pdbx_description
1 polymer ?
#
loop_
_entity_poly.entity_id
_entity_poly.type
_entity_poly.pdbx_seq_one_letter_code
_entity_poly.pdbx_strand_id
1 'polypeptide(L)'
;MEKSGFFNAMKVGDTWDRIYKAENFAEYFATFIGNGIFPNPASQLQVVQADKMQIIIRQGKAWINGFIYINTDDLILNVDTADGVLNRKDKVVLQYDVVKRDIRAVIKKGEFASNPITPELARNADMYELALADIQVNAGAIKITQADITDLRFNKELCGLVHTTVEQIDSTVIFKQFESWYEQKQNEYDKDIQIWTKRKKREFEEQFLNWFDTLKKALDGDISGKLLNLINENSKEIKSLNEELKASRSIKDDSNNKNYKIGIENGLLYYMEVE
;
A
#
# COMPACT_ATOMS: atom_id res chain seq x y z
N MET A 1 -16.96 20.70 2.53
CA MET A 1 -18.33 20.76 3.07
C MET A 1 -18.83 19.33 3.16
N GLU A 2 -19.30 18.91 4.33
CA GLU A 2 -19.77 17.54 4.58
C GLU A 2 -21.29 17.47 4.43
N LYS A 3 -21.82 16.31 4.02
CA LYS A 3 -23.26 16.11 3.78
C LYS A 3 -23.66 14.71 4.24
N SER A 4 -24.81 14.61 4.91
CA SER A 4 -25.45 13.34 5.30
C SER A 4 -26.92 13.36 4.86
N GLY A 5 -27.44 12.23 4.37
CA GLY A 5 -28.74 12.17 3.69
C GLY A 5 -29.66 11.05 4.19
N PHE A 6 -30.90 11.04 3.68
CA PHE A 6 -31.93 10.01 3.91
C PHE A 6 -32.40 9.81 5.36
N PHE A 7 -32.41 10.87 6.15
CA PHE A 7 -33.02 10.89 7.48
C PHE A 7 -34.44 11.43 7.41
N ASN A 8 -35.27 11.04 8.38
CA ASN A 8 -36.62 11.58 8.50
C ASN A 8 -36.58 13.09 8.72
N ALA A 9 -37.46 13.80 8.02
CA ALA A 9 -37.66 15.23 8.25
C ALA A 9 -38.31 15.46 9.62
N MET A 10 -37.85 16.48 10.33
CA MET A 10 -38.45 16.96 11.57
C MET A 10 -39.21 18.25 11.31
N LYS A 11 -40.38 18.38 11.92
CA LYS A 11 -41.18 19.61 11.83
C LYS A 11 -40.55 20.67 12.73
N VAL A 12 -40.21 21.82 12.16
CA VAL A 12 -39.72 23.01 12.87
C VAL A 12 -40.66 24.17 12.53
N GLY A 13 -41.52 24.53 13.50
CA GLY A 13 -42.63 25.45 13.27
C GLY A 13 -43.60 24.90 12.22
N ASP A 14 -43.86 25.67 11.17
CA ASP A 14 -44.72 25.29 10.04
C ASP A 14 -43.95 24.74 8.83
N THR A 15 -42.65 24.46 9.01
CA THR A 15 -41.77 23.97 7.94
C THR A 15 -41.07 22.67 8.31
N TRP A 16 -40.56 21.96 7.31
CA TRP A 16 -39.72 20.78 7.49
C TRP A 16 -38.24 21.20 7.46
N ASP A 17 -37.43 20.65 8.35
CA ASP A 17 -36.00 20.96 8.47
C ASP A 17 -35.16 20.51 7.26
N ARG A 18 -35.67 19.57 6.45
CA ARG A 18 -34.99 19.02 5.26
C ARG A 18 -35.97 18.68 4.14
N ILE A 19 -35.52 18.89 2.91
CA ILE A 19 -36.20 18.53 1.67
C ILE A 19 -35.17 17.90 0.74
N TYR A 20 -35.47 16.70 0.23
CA TYR A 20 -34.59 16.01 -0.71
C TYR A 20 -34.96 16.38 -2.15
N LYS A 21 -33.97 16.82 -2.92
CA LYS A 21 -34.10 17.07 -4.35
C LYS A 21 -33.78 15.81 -5.15
N ALA A 22 -34.18 15.78 -6.43
CA ALA A 22 -33.89 14.67 -7.33
C ALA A 22 -32.38 14.38 -7.41
N GLU A 23 -31.54 15.42 -7.38
CA GLU A 23 -30.09 15.31 -7.39
C GLU A 23 -29.56 14.56 -6.16
N ASN A 24 -30.23 14.65 -5.00
CA ASN A 24 -29.80 13.90 -3.81
C ASN A 24 -30.00 12.40 -3.98
N PHE A 25 -31.07 11.98 -4.65
CA PHE A 25 -31.29 10.59 -4.99
C PHE A 25 -30.37 10.14 -6.13
N ALA A 26 -30.17 10.98 -7.15
CA ALA A 26 -29.27 10.66 -8.24
C ALA A 26 -27.82 10.49 -7.75
N GLU A 27 -27.32 11.41 -6.93
CA GLU A 27 -26.01 11.29 -6.25
C GLU A 27 -25.91 9.96 -5.50
N TYR A 28 -26.94 9.58 -4.75
CA TYR A 28 -26.95 8.33 -4.00
C TYR A 28 -26.93 7.09 -4.90
N PHE A 29 -27.78 7.01 -5.93
CA PHE A 29 -27.80 5.88 -6.86
C PHE A 29 -26.50 5.78 -7.65
N ALA A 30 -25.89 6.91 -8.03
CA ALA A 30 -24.61 6.94 -8.72
C ALA A 30 -23.46 6.35 -7.88
N THR A 31 -23.60 6.23 -6.55
CA THR A 31 -22.57 5.60 -5.71
C THR A 31 -22.46 4.09 -5.90
N PHE A 32 -23.51 3.41 -6.35
CA PHE A 32 -23.52 1.94 -6.53
C PHE A 32 -24.08 1.46 -7.89
N ILE A 33 -24.57 2.36 -8.73
CA ILE A 33 -25.02 2.08 -10.10
C ILE A 33 -24.24 2.94 -11.09
N GLY A 34 -23.41 2.31 -11.93
CA GLY A 34 -22.69 2.98 -13.01
C GLY A 34 -23.58 3.34 -14.22
N ASN A 35 -23.03 4.17 -15.11
CA ASN A 35 -23.69 4.53 -16.37
C ASN A 35 -23.72 3.33 -17.32
N GLY A 36 -24.85 3.11 -18.00
CA GLY A 36 -24.99 2.04 -18.99
C GLY A 36 -26.39 1.50 -19.11
N ILE A 37 -26.53 0.38 -19.82
CA ILE A 37 -27.77 -0.39 -19.93
C ILE A 37 -27.71 -1.69 -19.11
N PHE A 38 -28.86 -2.27 -18.75
CA PHE A 38 -28.85 -3.60 -18.13
C PHE A 38 -28.57 -4.70 -19.17
N PRO A 39 -27.73 -5.70 -18.85
CA PRO A 39 -27.41 -6.77 -19.79
C PRO A 39 -28.56 -7.78 -19.98
N ASN A 40 -29.54 -7.79 -19.08
CA ASN A 40 -30.60 -8.80 -19.03
C ASN A 40 -32.00 -8.15 -19.05
N PRO A 41 -32.92 -8.61 -19.93
CA PRO A 41 -32.66 -9.53 -21.05
C PRO A 41 -31.69 -8.91 -22.09
N ALA A 42 -31.01 -9.73 -22.89
CA ALA A 42 -30.02 -9.24 -23.88
C ALA A 42 -30.60 -8.26 -24.92
N SER A 43 -31.93 -8.26 -25.08
CA SER A 43 -32.68 -7.32 -25.92
C SER A 43 -32.90 -5.94 -25.29
N GLN A 44 -32.45 -5.71 -24.05
CA GLN A 44 -32.57 -4.42 -23.34
C GLN A 44 -32.08 -3.26 -24.20
N LEU A 45 -32.99 -2.35 -24.55
CA LEU A 45 -32.70 -1.17 -25.36
C LEU A 45 -31.98 -1.49 -26.68
N GLN A 46 -32.17 -2.71 -27.20
CA GLN A 46 -31.58 -3.12 -28.46
C GLN A 46 -32.19 -2.31 -29.60
N VAL A 47 -31.32 -1.81 -30.48
CA VAL A 47 -31.74 -1.19 -31.73
C VAL A 47 -31.85 -2.25 -32.81
N VAL A 48 -33.02 -2.37 -33.43
CA VAL A 48 -33.27 -3.31 -34.53
C VAL A 48 -33.94 -2.61 -35.71
N GLN A 49 -33.80 -3.19 -36.90
CA GLN A 49 -34.49 -2.70 -38.09
C GLN A 49 -36.02 -2.75 -37.90
N ALA A 50 -36.72 -1.81 -38.53
CA ALA A 50 -38.18 -1.81 -38.65
C ALA A 50 -38.59 -1.71 -40.13
N ASP A 51 -39.73 -1.10 -40.46
CA ASP A 51 -40.15 -0.91 -41.85
C ASP A 51 -39.52 0.37 -42.46
N LYS A 52 -39.15 0.30 -43.75
CA LYS A 52 -38.57 1.43 -44.49
C LYS A 52 -37.43 2.10 -43.71
N MET A 53 -37.43 3.42 -43.61
CA MET A 53 -36.44 4.23 -42.90
C MET A 53 -36.78 4.35 -41.41
N GLN A 54 -37.09 3.23 -40.75
CA GLN A 54 -37.40 3.19 -39.33
C GLN A 54 -36.54 2.17 -38.61
N ILE A 55 -36.29 2.45 -37.34
CA ILE A 55 -35.69 1.53 -36.38
C ILE A 55 -36.60 1.41 -35.16
N ILE A 56 -36.49 0.28 -34.46
CA ILE A 56 -37.13 0.06 -33.17
C ILE A 56 -36.05 0.00 -32.11
N ILE A 57 -36.26 0.73 -31.01
CA ILE A 57 -35.56 0.53 -29.75
C ILE A 57 -36.46 -0.31 -28.86
N ARG A 58 -35.99 -1.50 -28.51
CA ARG A 58 -36.73 -2.42 -27.65
C ARG A 58 -36.90 -1.87 -26.24
N GLN A 59 -37.83 -2.46 -25.50
CA GLN A 59 -38.03 -2.18 -24.08
C GLN A 59 -36.74 -2.35 -23.28
N GLY A 60 -36.57 -1.54 -22.24
CA GLY A 60 -35.42 -1.67 -21.37
C GLY A 60 -35.17 -0.46 -20.49
N LYS A 61 -34.06 -0.49 -19.78
CA LYS A 61 -33.69 0.50 -18.77
C LYS A 61 -32.22 0.86 -18.90
N ALA A 62 -31.91 2.11 -18.62
CA ALA A 62 -30.55 2.60 -18.54
C ALA A 62 -30.37 3.52 -17.34
N TRP A 63 -29.14 3.65 -16.89
CA TRP A 63 -28.74 4.64 -15.90
C TRP A 63 -27.73 5.60 -16.50
N ILE A 64 -27.92 6.89 -16.22
CA ILE A 64 -27.00 7.97 -16.59
C ILE A 64 -26.90 8.92 -15.41
N ASN A 65 -25.70 9.00 -14.80
CA ASN A 65 -25.36 9.84 -13.66
C ASN A 65 -26.37 9.73 -12.50
N GLY A 66 -26.82 8.51 -12.20
CA GLY A 66 -27.79 8.26 -11.15
C GLY A 66 -29.24 8.63 -11.50
N PHE A 67 -29.53 8.97 -12.75
CA PHE A 67 -30.90 9.09 -13.27
C PHE A 67 -31.25 7.88 -14.11
N ILE A 68 -32.51 7.46 -14.05
CA ILE A 68 -33.00 6.27 -14.75
C ILE A 68 -33.79 6.65 -16.01
N TYR A 69 -33.51 5.94 -17.10
CA TYR A 69 -34.36 5.87 -18.28
C TYR A 69 -35.09 4.54 -18.30
N ILE A 70 -36.39 4.57 -18.62
CA ILE A 70 -37.22 3.36 -18.77
C ILE A 70 -38.01 3.49 -20.06
N ASN A 71 -37.74 2.61 -21.01
CA ASN A 71 -38.58 2.41 -22.18
C ASN A 71 -39.51 1.21 -21.92
N THR A 72 -40.82 1.46 -21.81
CA THR A 72 -41.80 0.43 -21.45
C THR A 72 -42.29 -0.38 -22.64
N ASP A 73 -42.19 0.16 -23.86
CA ASP A 73 -42.70 -0.45 -25.10
C ASP A 73 -41.70 -0.25 -26.25
N ASP A 74 -41.91 -0.95 -27.36
CA ASP A 74 -41.06 -0.78 -28.55
C ASP A 74 -41.18 0.65 -29.09
N LEU A 75 -40.08 1.40 -29.04
CA LEU A 75 -40.02 2.79 -29.46
C LEU A 75 -39.54 2.87 -30.91
N ILE A 76 -40.41 3.36 -31.79
CA ILE A 76 -40.09 3.54 -33.21
C ILE A 76 -39.49 4.93 -33.42
N LEU A 77 -38.30 4.99 -34.02
CA LEU A 77 -37.68 6.22 -34.47
C LEU A 77 -37.54 6.22 -35.99
N ASN A 78 -37.87 7.35 -36.60
CA ASN A 78 -37.69 7.56 -38.04
C ASN A 78 -36.27 8.03 -38.30
N VAL A 79 -35.57 7.33 -39.18
CA VAL A 79 -34.29 7.76 -39.74
C VAL A 79 -34.58 8.70 -40.91
N ASP A 80 -33.94 9.86 -40.92
CA ASP A 80 -34.08 10.81 -42.03
C ASP A 80 -33.69 10.18 -43.37
N THR A 81 -34.37 10.58 -44.43
CA THR A 81 -34.15 10.05 -45.79
C THR A 81 -32.69 10.12 -46.22
N ALA A 82 -32.27 9.11 -47.00
CA ALA A 82 -30.96 9.06 -47.60
C ALA A 82 -30.79 10.13 -48.69
N ASP A 83 -29.54 10.53 -48.93
CA ASP A 83 -29.18 11.30 -50.13
C ASP A 83 -29.06 10.35 -51.33
N GLY A 84 -29.28 10.86 -52.55
CA GLY A 84 -29.22 10.03 -53.76
C GLY A 84 -27.81 9.58 -54.16
N VAL A 85 -26.76 10.23 -53.63
CA VAL A 85 -25.37 10.07 -54.07
C VAL A 85 -24.42 9.79 -52.90
N LEU A 86 -24.61 10.45 -51.76
CA LEU A 86 -23.71 10.37 -50.61
C LEU A 86 -24.24 9.46 -49.50
N ASN A 87 -23.32 8.82 -48.77
CA ASN A 87 -23.61 8.04 -47.59
C ASN A 87 -23.65 8.92 -46.33
N ARG A 88 -24.24 8.42 -45.25
CA ARG A 88 -24.26 9.07 -43.93
C ARG A 88 -24.18 8.01 -42.83
N LYS A 89 -23.66 8.37 -41.67
CA LYS A 89 -23.76 7.56 -40.45
C LYS A 89 -24.51 8.34 -39.39
N ASP A 90 -25.57 7.77 -38.88
CA ASP A 90 -26.32 8.34 -37.76
C ASP A 90 -26.00 7.55 -36.49
N LYS A 91 -26.14 8.16 -35.32
CA LYS A 91 -25.93 7.51 -34.02
C LYS A 91 -27.20 7.55 -33.19
N VAL A 92 -27.65 6.40 -32.72
CA VAL A 92 -28.74 6.31 -31.75
C VAL A 92 -28.16 6.45 -30.35
N VAL A 93 -28.62 7.44 -29.61
CA VAL A 93 -28.14 7.71 -28.24
C VAL A 93 -29.28 7.79 -27.25
N LEU A 94 -29.00 7.44 -26.00
CA LEU A 94 -29.76 7.97 -24.87
C LEU A 94 -29.12 9.28 -24.44
N GLN A 95 -29.88 10.35 -24.51
CA GLN A 95 -29.43 11.70 -24.19
C GLN A 95 -30.05 12.13 -22.87
N TYR A 96 -29.21 12.29 -21.84
CA TYR A 96 -29.55 12.98 -20.60
C TYR A 96 -29.30 14.47 -20.79
N ASP A 97 -30.37 15.27 -20.71
CA ASP A 97 -30.33 16.73 -20.87
C ASP A 97 -30.67 17.40 -19.53
N VAL A 98 -29.70 18.14 -18.97
CA VAL A 98 -29.83 18.77 -17.65
C VAL A 98 -30.86 19.90 -17.66
N VAL A 99 -30.99 20.62 -18.78
CA VAL A 99 -31.89 21.77 -18.91
C VAL A 99 -33.34 21.29 -19.05
N LYS A 100 -33.58 20.28 -19.91
CA LYS A 100 -34.90 19.67 -20.10
C LYS A 100 -35.31 18.73 -18.97
N ARG A 101 -34.34 18.25 -18.18
CA ARG A 101 -34.52 17.34 -17.05
C ARG A 101 -35.14 16.00 -17.47
N ASP A 102 -34.65 15.45 -18.57
CA ASP A 102 -35.09 14.15 -19.05
C ASP A 102 -33.95 13.34 -19.67
N ILE A 103 -34.23 12.05 -19.85
CA ILE A 103 -33.44 11.15 -20.68
C ILE A 103 -34.32 10.70 -21.83
N ARG A 104 -33.86 10.90 -23.07
CA ARG A 104 -34.59 10.49 -24.27
C ARG A 104 -33.70 9.71 -25.23
N ALA A 105 -34.29 8.73 -25.90
CA ALA A 105 -33.65 8.10 -27.04
C ALA A 105 -33.81 8.99 -28.28
N VAL A 106 -32.68 9.37 -28.89
CA VAL A 106 -32.66 10.28 -30.05
C VAL A 106 -31.67 9.77 -31.10
N ILE A 107 -31.92 10.10 -32.36
CA ILE A 107 -30.99 9.87 -33.46
C ILE A 107 -30.18 11.15 -33.66
N LYS A 108 -28.88 11.08 -33.44
CA LYS A 108 -27.92 12.10 -33.86
C LYS A 108 -27.60 11.87 -35.32
N LYS A 109 -28.04 12.80 -36.15
CA LYS A 109 -27.79 12.78 -37.58
C LYS A 109 -26.32 13.09 -37.86
N GLY A 110 -25.71 12.32 -38.76
CA GLY A 110 -24.39 12.64 -39.30
C GLY A 110 -24.43 13.57 -40.49
N GLU A 111 -23.26 13.82 -41.05
CA GLU A 111 -23.11 14.58 -42.28
C GLU A 111 -22.99 13.65 -43.49
N PHE A 112 -23.50 14.09 -44.64
CA PHE A 112 -23.38 13.35 -45.88
C PHE A 112 -21.94 13.41 -46.41
N ALA A 113 -21.35 12.26 -46.71
CA ALA A 113 -20.01 12.16 -47.28
C ALA A 113 -19.79 10.83 -48.01
N SER A 114 -18.79 10.78 -48.90
CA SER A 114 -18.38 9.52 -49.55
C SER A 114 -17.86 8.51 -48.53
N ASN A 115 -17.12 9.00 -47.53
CA ASN A 115 -16.64 8.23 -46.36
C ASN A 115 -17.21 8.86 -45.09
N PRO A 116 -18.45 8.52 -44.68
CA PRO A 116 -19.11 9.17 -43.56
C PRO A 116 -18.47 8.78 -42.22
N ILE A 117 -18.38 9.78 -41.35
CA ILE A 117 -17.97 9.63 -39.95
C ILE A 117 -19.19 9.62 -39.05
N THR A 118 -19.10 8.87 -37.96
CA THR A 118 -20.17 8.81 -36.96
C THR A 118 -20.14 10.08 -36.09
N PRO A 119 -21.30 10.66 -35.72
CA PRO A 119 -21.37 11.79 -34.77
C PRO A 119 -20.72 11.47 -33.43
N GLU A 120 -20.00 12.45 -32.86
CA GLU A 120 -19.42 12.36 -31.53
C GLU A 120 -20.48 12.40 -30.42
N LEU A 121 -20.18 11.78 -29.28
CA LEU A 121 -21.03 11.84 -28.09
C LEU A 121 -20.83 13.16 -27.35
N ALA A 122 -21.92 13.74 -26.86
CA ALA A 122 -21.87 14.87 -25.94
C ALA A 122 -21.81 14.35 -24.50
N ARG A 123 -20.70 14.66 -23.81
CA ARG A 123 -20.49 14.36 -22.40
C ARG A 123 -19.86 15.58 -21.73
N ASN A 124 -20.69 16.51 -21.30
CA ASN A 124 -20.30 17.76 -20.67
C ASN A 124 -21.25 18.09 -19.49
N ALA A 125 -21.15 19.30 -18.94
CA ALA A 125 -21.94 19.71 -17.79
C ALA A 125 -23.46 19.78 -18.06
N ASP A 126 -23.86 20.03 -19.31
CA ASP A 126 -25.25 20.24 -19.70
C ASP A 126 -25.91 18.98 -20.26
N MET A 127 -25.11 18.03 -20.75
CA MET A 127 -25.61 16.85 -21.46
C MET A 127 -24.67 15.66 -21.33
N TYR A 128 -25.24 14.47 -21.17
CA TYR A 128 -24.49 13.22 -21.15
C TYR A 128 -25.18 12.16 -22.03
N GLU A 129 -24.42 11.56 -22.95
CA GLU A 129 -24.95 10.61 -23.92
C GLU A 129 -24.31 9.22 -23.82
N LEU A 130 -25.15 8.19 -23.99
CA LEU A 130 -24.76 6.79 -24.17
C LEU A 130 -25.15 6.31 -25.58
N ALA A 131 -24.22 5.70 -26.33
CA ALA A 131 -24.49 5.22 -27.69
C ALA A 131 -25.10 3.82 -27.73
N LEU A 132 -26.35 3.68 -28.17
CA LEU A 132 -26.97 2.37 -28.32
C LEU A 132 -26.51 1.67 -29.62
N ALA A 133 -26.48 2.39 -30.73
CA ALA A 133 -26.07 1.84 -32.02
C ALA A 133 -25.64 2.92 -33.01
N ASP A 134 -24.86 2.53 -34.00
CA ASP A 134 -24.64 3.32 -35.23
C ASP A 134 -25.52 2.78 -36.36
N ILE A 135 -26.06 3.69 -37.17
CA ILE A 135 -26.87 3.38 -38.34
C ILE A 135 -26.13 3.86 -39.59
N GLN A 136 -25.83 2.94 -40.48
CA GLN A 136 -25.31 3.23 -41.82
C GLN A 136 -26.47 3.57 -42.76
N VAL A 137 -26.46 4.79 -43.30
CA VAL A 137 -27.44 5.23 -44.31
C VAL A 137 -26.72 5.31 -45.64
N ASN A 138 -26.91 4.30 -46.48
CA ASN A 138 -26.28 4.24 -47.79
C ASN A 138 -27.00 5.15 -48.80
N ALA A 139 -26.26 5.64 -49.80
CA ALA A 139 -26.80 6.45 -50.88
C ALA A 139 -27.99 5.73 -51.57
N GLY A 140 -29.09 6.45 -51.76
CA GLY A 140 -30.32 5.94 -52.37
C GLY A 140 -31.08 4.90 -51.54
N ALA A 141 -30.71 4.69 -50.27
CA ALA A 141 -31.41 3.73 -49.41
C ALA A 141 -32.86 4.15 -49.16
N ILE A 142 -33.78 3.21 -49.40
CA ILE A 142 -35.23 3.35 -49.11
C ILE A 142 -35.66 2.63 -47.84
N LYS A 143 -34.74 1.85 -47.24
CA LYS A 143 -34.94 1.15 -45.98
C LYS A 143 -33.64 0.95 -45.23
N ILE A 144 -33.72 0.86 -43.91
CA ILE A 144 -32.62 0.43 -43.04
C ILE A 144 -32.73 -1.07 -42.81
N THR A 145 -31.64 -1.79 -43.00
CA THR A 145 -31.55 -3.22 -42.71
C THR A 145 -30.78 -3.48 -41.43
N GLN A 146 -30.87 -4.69 -40.88
CA GLN A 146 -30.18 -5.07 -39.66
C GLN A 146 -28.66 -5.05 -39.84
N ALA A 147 -28.18 -5.29 -41.07
CA ALA A 147 -26.76 -5.19 -41.42
C ALA A 147 -26.24 -3.74 -41.39
N ASP A 148 -27.14 -2.76 -41.53
CA ASP A 148 -26.82 -1.33 -41.43
C ASP A 148 -26.73 -0.85 -39.98
N ILE A 149 -27.11 -1.68 -39.00
CA ILE A 149 -27.14 -1.32 -37.58
C ILE A 149 -25.97 -2.00 -36.87
N THR A 150 -25.05 -1.19 -36.36
CA THR A 150 -23.93 -1.65 -35.52
C THR A 150 -24.27 -1.42 -34.06
N ASP A 151 -24.40 -2.51 -33.29
CA ASP A 151 -24.69 -2.46 -31.86
C ASP A 151 -23.47 -1.97 -31.06
N LEU A 152 -23.66 -0.93 -30.24
CA LEU A 152 -22.61 -0.31 -29.43
C LEU A 152 -22.83 -0.48 -27.92
N ARG A 153 -23.91 -1.18 -27.51
CA ARG A 153 -24.34 -1.26 -26.11
C ARG A 153 -23.28 -1.89 -25.21
N PHE A 154 -22.55 -2.88 -25.71
CA PHE A 154 -21.48 -3.57 -24.97
C PHE A 154 -20.13 -2.85 -25.00
N ASN A 155 -20.00 -1.73 -25.72
CA ASN A 155 -18.77 -0.95 -25.73
C ASN A 155 -18.72 -0.04 -24.49
N LYS A 156 -17.81 -0.34 -23.56
CA LYS A 156 -17.62 0.38 -22.30
C LYS A 156 -17.38 1.88 -22.47
N GLU A 157 -16.67 2.28 -23.53
CA GLU A 157 -16.34 3.69 -23.75
C GLU A 157 -17.52 4.49 -24.31
N LEU A 158 -18.51 3.83 -24.92
CA LEU A 158 -19.63 4.49 -25.61
C LEU A 158 -20.97 4.39 -24.87
N CYS A 159 -21.31 3.23 -24.35
CA CYS A 159 -22.54 3.00 -23.60
C CYS A 159 -22.26 2.21 -22.34
N GLY A 160 -21.72 1.00 -22.51
CA GLY A 160 -21.38 0.12 -21.42
C GLY A 160 -22.61 -0.52 -20.76
N LEU A 161 -22.31 -1.53 -19.96
CA LEU A 161 -23.30 -2.17 -19.11
C LEU A 161 -23.31 -1.48 -17.76
N VAL A 162 -24.49 -1.39 -17.16
CA VAL A 162 -24.63 -1.03 -15.74
C VAL A 162 -23.82 -2.06 -14.95
N HIS A 163 -22.71 -1.62 -14.38
CA HIS A 163 -21.99 -2.39 -13.38
C HIS A 163 -22.36 -1.88 -11.99
N THR A 164 -22.39 -2.77 -11.01
CA THR A 164 -22.41 -2.38 -9.60
C THR A 164 -21.06 -1.74 -9.29
N THR A 165 -21.04 -0.47 -8.85
CA THR A 165 -19.80 0.29 -8.57
C THR A 165 -19.05 -0.19 -7.33
N VAL A 166 -19.55 -1.21 -6.62
CA VAL A 166 -18.80 -1.90 -5.55
C VAL A 166 -17.80 -2.90 -6.15
N GLU A 167 -16.99 -2.43 -7.10
CA GLU A 167 -15.72 -3.07 -7.40
C GLU A 167 -14.76 -2.67 -6.28
N GLN A 168 -14.69 -3.53 -5.26
CA GLN A 168 -13.60 -3.67 -4.27
C GLN A 168 -12.94 -2.39 -3.76
N ILE A 169 -13.07 -2.14 -2.44
CA ILE A 169 -12.35 -1.12 -1.66
C ILE A 169 -11.02 -0.77 -2.33
N ASP A 170 -10.87 0.50 -2.75
CA ASP A 170 -9.60 1.05 -3.23
C ASP A 170 -8.59 1.02 -2.08
N SER A 171 -8.00 -0.15 -1.89
CA SER A 171 -7.03 -0.44 -0.83
C SER A 171 -5.73 0.31 -1.08
N THR A 172 -5.54 0.94 -2.24
CA THR A 172 -4.34 1.71 -2.54
C THR A 172 -4.22 2.94 -1.64
N VAL A 173 -5.34 3.55 -1.22
CA VAL A 173 -5.32 4.69 -0.28
C VAL A 173 -4.94 4.24 1.13
N ILE A 174 -5.53 3.14 1.61
CA ILE A 174 -5.22 2.56 2.92
C ILE A 174 -3.78 2.04 2.95
N PHE A 175 -3.32 1.42 1.86
CA PHE A 175 -1.97 0.90 1.73
C PHE A 175 -0.92 2.01 1.71
N LYS A 176 -1.17 3.12 1.00
CA LYS A 176 -0.29 4.31 1.03
C LYS A 176 -0.16 4.93 2.42
N GLN A 177 -1.24 4.97 3.20
CA GLN A 177 -1.20 5.45 4.59
C GLN A 177 -0.37 4.53 5.48
N PHE A 178 -0.52 3.21 5.28
CA PHE A 178 0.28 2.21 6.00
C PHE A 178 1.77 2.29 5.63
N GLU A 179 2.11 2.41 4.35
CA GLU A 179 3.49 2.60 3.87
C GLU A 179 4.12 3.85 4.49
N SER A 180 3.41 4.99 4.47
CA SER A 180 3.91 6.24 5.06
C SER A 180 4.15 6.12 6.57
N TRP A 181 3.25 5.48 7.31
CA TRP A 181 3.44 5.21 8.75
C TRP A 181 4.63 4.27 9.00
N TYR A 182 4.77 3.22 8.19
CA TYR A 182 5.86 2.25 8.30
C TYR A 182 7.22 2.91 8.06
N GLU A 183 7.36 3.72 7.00
CA GLU A 183 8.58 4.48 6.71
C GLU A 183 8.92 5.46 7.83
N GLN A 184 7.92 6.14 8.40
CA GLN A 184 8.14 7.04 9.53
C GLN A 184 8.67 6.26 10.76
N LYS A 185 8.04 5.12 11.09
CA LYS A 185 8.43 4.30 12.24
C LYS A 185 9.79 3.66 12.08
N GLN A 186 10.14 3.22 10.88
CA GLN A 186 11.47 2.70 10.60
C GLN A 186 12.53 3.79 10.80
N ASN A 187 12.30 5.00 10.29
CA ASN A 187 13.20 6.14 10.49
C ASN A 187 13.34 6.57 11.96
N GLU A 188 12.25 6.54 12.73
CA GLU A 188 12.28 6.79 14.18
C GLU A 188 13.10 5.72 14.91
N TYR A 189 12.86 4.43 14.60
CA TYR A 189 13.59 3.32 15.20
C TYR A 189 15.09 3.37 14.88
N ASP A 190 15.46 3.66 13.63
CA ASP A 190 16.86 3.76 13.20
C ASP A 190 17.59 4.91 13.91
N LYS A 191 16.91 6.04 14.13
CA LYS A 191 17.47 7.14 14.92
C LYS A 191 17.58 6.78 16.40
N ASP A 192 16.55 6.16 16.96
CA ASP A 192 16.51 5.78 18.37
C ASP A 192 17.57 4.75 18.70
N ILE A 193 17.81 3.75 17.84
CA ILE A 193 18.85 2.76 18.07
C ILE A 193 20.24 3.36 17.94
N GLN A 194 20.46 4.31 17.01
CA GLN A 194 21.72 5.04 16.93
C GLN A 194 21.96 5.89 18.18
N ILE A 195 20.95 6.62 18.64
CA ILE A 195 21.02 7.44 19.87
C ILE A 195 21.26 6.55 21.09
N TRP A 196 20.51 5.46 21.24
CA TRP A 196 20.63 4.51 22.33
C TRP A 196 22.02 3.88 22.36
N THR A 197 22.53 3.44 21.20
CA THR A 197 23.86 2.82 21.07
C THR A 197 24.95 3.82 21.45
N LYS A 198 24.86 5.06 20.94
CA LYS A 198 25.82 6.13 21.27
C LYS A 198 25.79 6.45 22.77
N ARG A 199 24.59 6.56 23.36
CA ARG A 199 24.42 6.81 24.80
C ARG A 199 25.01 5.68 25.62
N LYS A 200 24.71 4.42 25.30
CA LYS A 200 25.20 3.25 26.03
C LYS A 200 26.70 3.08 25.93
N LYS A 201 27.29 3.34 24.77
CA LYS A 201 28.75 3.33 24.59
C LYS A 201 29.42 4.36 25.50
N ARG A 202 28.90 5.59 25.54
CA ARG A 202 29.42 6.65 26.43
C ARG A 202 29.27 6.29 27.91
N GLU A 203 28.09 5.82 28.33
CA GLU A 203 27.85 5.39 29.72
C GLU A 203 28.82 4.27 30.13
N PHE A 204 29.07 3.30 29.24
CA PHE A 204 30.03 2.23 29.48
C PHE A 204 31.47 2.75 29.60
N GLU A 205 31.91 3.63 28.68
CA GLU A 205 33.25 4.23 28.72
C GLU A 205 33.48 5.02 30.02
N GLU A 206 32.50 5.82 30.44
CA GLU A 206 32.55 6.57 31.70
C GLU A 206 32.62 5.64 32.93
N GLN A 207 31.80 4.60 32.96
CA GLN A 207 31.83 3.61 34.05
C GLN A 207 33.14 2.85 34.11
N PHE A 208 33.67 2.44 32.95
CA PHE A 208 34.95 1.74 32.86
C PHE A 208 36.09 2.63 33.36
N LEU A 209 36.16 3.89 32.93
CA LEU A 209 37.19 4.83 33.37
C LEU A 209 37.14 5.07 34.88
N ASN A 210 35.93 5.24 35.45
CA ASN A 210 35.75 5.41 36.89
C ASN A 210 36.16 4.16 37.69
N TRP A 211 35.77 2.98 37.23
CA TRP A 211 36.19 1.71 37.83
C TRP A 211 37.71 1.54 37.76
N PHE A 212 38.31 1.82 36.60
CA PHE A 212 39.75 1.71 36.39
C PHE A 212 40.56 2.70 37.24
N ASP A 213 40.08 3.94 37.38
CA ASP A 213 40.70 4.94 38.28
C ASP A 213 40.62 4.51 39.75
N THR A 214 39.52 3.87 40.15
CA THR A 214 39.37 3.29 41.50
C THR A 214 40.39 2.18 41.74
N LEU A 215 40.60 1.28 40.76
CA LEU A 215 41.65 0.26 40.85
C LEU A 215 43.05 0.86 40.93
N LYS A 216 43.35 1.88 40.13
CA LYS A 216 44.63 2.60 40.19
C LYS A 216 44.88 3.17 41.59
N LYS A 217 43.91 3.91 42.13
CA LYS A 217 44.02 4.48 43.49
C LYS A 217 44.22 3.43 44.57
N ALA A 218 43.57 2.27 44.45
CA ALA A 218 43.77 1.17 45.39
C ALA A 218 45.19 0.58 45.32
N LEU A 219 45.79 0.51 44.12
CA LEU A 219 47.12 -0.08 43.89
C LEU A 219 48.28 0.92 44.10
N ASP A 220 48.04 2.21 43.88
CA ASP A 220 49.04 3.28 43.99
C ASP A 220 49.28 3.74 45.45
N GLY A 221 48.45 3.27 46.39
CA GLY A 221 48.65 3.49 47.82
C GLY A 221 49.67 2.56 48.49
N ASP A 222 49.69 2.60 49.82
CA ASP A 222 50.52 1.83 50.78
C ASP A 222 50.53 0.29 50.56
N ILE A 223 49.71 -0.24 49.65
CA ILE A 223 49.66 -1.66 49.28
C ILE A 223 50.89 -2.08 48.47
N SER A 224 51.32 -1.26 47.50
CA SER A 224 52.53 -1.59 46.71
C SER A 224 53.80 -1.55 47.58
N GLY A 225 53.87 -0.60 48.53
CA GLY A 225 54.92 -0.53 49.54
C GLY A 225 54.89 -1.72 50.51
N LYS A 226 53.71 -2.10 51.02
CA LYS A 226 53.54 -3.27 51.89
C LYS A 226 53.88 -4.58 51.20
N LEU A 227 53.50 -4.76 49.94
CA LEU A 227 53.88 -5.95 49.16
C LEU A 227 55.40 -6.03 48.98
N LEU A 228 56.04 -4.91 48.65
CA LEU A 228 57.50 -4.86 48.51
C LEU A 228 58.20 -5.23 49.83
N ASN A 229 57.68 -4.72 50.96
CA ASN A 229 58.22 -5.04 52.28
C ASN A 229 58.06 -6.54 52.61
N LEU A 230 56.87 -7.12 52.41
CA LEU A 230 56.63 -8.55 52.62
C LEU A 230 57.50 -9.44 51.71
N ILE A 231 57.69 -9.06 50.45
CA ILE A 231 58.58 -9.77 49.52
C ILE A 231 60.02 -9.74 50.03
N ASN A 232 60.48 -8.57 50.49
CA ASN A 232 61.84 -8.42 51.02
C ASN A 232 62.04 -9.22 52.31
N GLU A 233 61.05 -9.28 53.20
CA GLU A 233 61.07 -10.09 54.42
C GLU A 233 61.12 -11.58 54.10
N ASN A 234 60.21 -12.09 53.26
CA ASN A 234 60.21 -13.49 52.85
C ASN A 234 61.51 -13.90 52.13
N SER A 235 62.07 -13.00 51.31
CA SER A 235 63.36 -13.25 50.63
C SER A 235 64.53 -13.38 51.62
N LYS A 236 64.52 -12.61 52.71
CA LYS A 236 65.52 -12.74 53.79
C LYS A 236 65.36 -14.07 54.53
N GLU A 237 64.13 -14.46 54.89
CA GLU A 237 63.88 -15.73 55.57
C GLU A 237 64.30 -16.94 54.73
N ILE A 238 63.93 -16.97 53.43
CA ILE A 238 64.36 -18.03 52.51
C ILE A 238 65.88 -18.12 52.41
N LYS A 239 66.59 -16.98 52.41
CA LYS A 239 68.07 -16.98 52.42
C LYS A 239 68.61 -17.57 53.73
N SER A 240 68.06 -17.19 54.89
CA SER A 240 68.47 -17.75 56.18
C SER A 240 68.27 -19.27 56.22
N LEU A 241 67.07 -19.74 55.86
CA LEU A 241 66.75 -21.16 55.81
C LEU A 241 67.66 -21.94 54.86
N ASN A 242 68.04 -21.36 53.73
CA ASN A 242 68.99 -21.98 52.80
C ASN A 242 70.41 -22.07 53.39
N GLU A 243 70.88 -21.06 54.12
CA GLU A 243 72.18 -21.11 54.78
C GLU A 243 72.18 -22.11 55.95
N GLU A 244 71.11 -22.15 56.76
CA GLU A 244 70.93 -23.18 57.80
C GLU A 244 70.88 -24.59 57.21
N LEU A 245 70.18 -24.79 56.09
CA LEU A 245 70.13 -26.07 55.39
C LEU A 245 71.49 -26.48 54.81
N LYS A 246 72.31 -25.52 54.35
CA LYS A 246 73.68 -25.81 53.92
C LYS A 246 74.56 -26.21 55.10
N ALA A 247 74.40 -25.57 56.25
CA ALA A 247 75.15 -25.89 57.47
C ALA A 247 74.77 -27.26 58.05
N SER A 248 73.47 -27.61 58.06
CA SER A 248 72.98 -28.90 58.58
C SER A 248 73.28 -30.10 57.70
N ARG A 249 73.72 -29.88 56.46
CA ARG A 249 74.22 -30.92 55.56
C ARG A 249 75.63 -31.38 55.90
N SER A 250 76.31 -30.77 56.86
CA SER A 250 77.62 -31.23 57.33
C SER A 250 77.44 -32.11 58.57
N ILE A 251 77.69 -33.41 58.44
CA ILE A 251 77.71 -34.37 59.55
C ILE A 251 79.15 -34.78 59.84
N LYS A 252 79.46 -35.06 61.11
CA LYS A 252 80.73 -35.65 61.50
C LYS A 252 80.49 -37.11 61.82
N ASP A 253 81.30 -37.99 61.23
CA ASP A 253 81.21 -39.43 61.49
C ASP A 253 82.09 -39.76 62.70
N ASP A 254 81.46 -40.21 63.77
CA ASP A 254 82.13 -40.52 65.03
C ASP A 254 83.06 -41.74 64.92
N SER A 255 82.90 -42.58 63.89
CA SER A 255 83.70 -43.80 63.71
C SER A 255 85.07 -43.55 63.09
N ASN A 256 85.21 -42.47 62.31
CA ASN A 256 86.45 -42.11 61.61
C ASN A 256 86.89 -40.65 61.84
N ASN A 257 86.11 -39.89 62.60
CA ASN A 257 86.33 -38.49 62.96
C ASN A 257 86.40 -37.53 61.76
N LYS A 258 85.88 -37.93 60.59
CA LYS A 258 85.84 -37.14 59.35
C LYS A 258 84.50 -36.43 59.17
N ASN A 259 84.52 -35.34 58.43
CA ASN A 259 83.32 -34.57 58.09
C ASN A 259 82.79 -35.00 56.72
N TYR A 260 81.47 -35.11 56.61
CA TYR A 260 80.78 -35.44 55.38
C TYR A 260 79.70 -34.40 55.07
N LYS A 261 79.60 -34.04 53.80
CA LYS A 261 78.51 -33.21 53.29
C LYS A 261 77.45 -34.09 52.63
N ILE A 262 76.21 -33.98 53.08
CA ILE A 262 75.04 -34.72 52.58
C ILE A 262 74.36 -33.90 51.48
N GLY A 263 74.00 -34.56 50.39
CA GLY A 263 73.23 -33.98 49.29
C GLY A 263 72.23 -34.97 48.71
N ILE A 264 71.38 -34.46 47.81
CA ILE A 264 70.47 -35.28 46.99
C ILE A 264 70.75 -34.92 45.54
N GLU A 265 71.03 -35.91 44.71
CA GLU A 265 71.25 -35.76 43.26
C GLU A 265 70.49 -36.87 42.55
N ASN A 266 69.71 -36.52 41.52
CA ASN A 266 68.85 -37.47 40.77
C ASN A 266 67.92 -38.31 41.66
N GLY A 267 67.45 -37.75 42.77
CA GLY A 267 66.56 -38.43 43.73
C GLY A 267 67.26 -39.43 44.66
N LEU A 268 68.59 -39.55 44.59
CA LEU A 268 69.39 -40.39 45.48
C LEU A 268 70.18 -39.54 46.48
N LEU A 269 70.22 -40.00 47.73
CA LEU A 269 71.00 -39.37 48.78
C LEU A 269 72.49 -39.73 48.59
N TYR A 270 73.36 -38.74 48.59
CA TYR A 270 74.81 -38.94 48.58
C TYR A 270 75.46 -38.25 49.77
N TYR A 271 76.63 -38.75 50.16
CA TYR A 271 77.51 -38.11 51.12
C TYR A 271 78.92 -38.06 50.55
N MET A 272 79.60 -36.93 50.73
CA MET A 272 80.96 -36.70 50.24
C MET A 272 81.84 -36.28 51.41
N GLU A 273 82.99 -36.93 51.58
CA GLU A 273 83.98 -36.52 52.57
C GLU A 273 84.49 -35.12 52.22
N VAL A 274 84.53 -34.24 53.22
CA VAL A 274 85.09 -32.90 53.10
C VAL A 274 86.27 -32.80 54.07
N GLU A 275 87.39 -32.27 53.58
CA GLU A 275 88.62 -32.05 54.37
C GLU A 275 88.39 -31.15 55.59
#